data_AF-A0A523XFL0-F1
#
_entry.id   AF-A0A523XFL0-F1
#
_cell.length_a   1.000
_cell.length_b   1.000
_cell.length_c   1.000
_cell.angle_alpha   90.00
_cell.angle_beta   90.00
_cell.angle_gamma   90.00
#
_symmetry.space_group_name_H-M   'P 1'
#
loop_
_entity.id
_entity.type
_entity.pdbx_description
1 polymer ?
#
loop_
_entity_poly.entity_id
_entity_poly.type
_entity_poly.pdbx_seq_one_letter_code
_entity_poly.pdbx_strand_id
1 'polypeptide(L)'
;MDRLWCKTEVGGIARYENDRYQQVSQDIANIPGNPWFVCTMWIAQYHIARAQSVDDLKPALQILIWAQRCALPSGVLAEQVHPYSCAPLSVSPLTWSHASVVIAIHEYIDKYHELQAPLHHRGKGM
;
A
#
# COMPACT_ATOMS: atom_id res chain seq x y z
N MET A 1 4.59 -12.27 -1.51
CA MET A 1 3.43 -11.37 -1.28
C MET A 1 2.12 -12.04 -1.68
N ASP A 2 2.15 -12.90 -2.69
CA ASP A 2 0.97 -13.51 -3.32
C ASP A 2 0.00 -14.25 -2.40
N ARG A 3 0.47 -14.78 -1.25
CA ARG A 3 -0.38 -15.46 -0.26
C ARG A 3 -1.24 -14.51 0.58
N LEU A 4 -0.84 -13.24 0.71
CA LEU A 4 -1.54 -12.24 1.54
C LEU A 4 -2.29 -11.21 0.70
N TRP A 5 -2.07 -11.16 -0.61
CA TRP A 5 -2.79 -10.29 -1.52
C TRP A 5 -4.20 -10.84 -1.78
N CYS A 6 -5.22 -10.02 -1.54
CA CYS A 6 -6.61 -10.38 -1.82
C CYS A 6 -6.82 -10.49 -3.34
N LYS A 7 -7.25 -11.66 -3.81
CA LYS A 7 -7.44 -11.96 -5.24
C LYS A 7 -8.82 -11.53 -5.73
N THR A 8 -9.15 -10.27 -5.47
CA THR A 8 -10.38 -9.60 -5.89
C THR A 8 -10.02 -8.35 -6.70
N GLU A 9 -11.01 -7.72 -7.31
CA GLU A 9 -10.81 -6.42 -8.00
C GLU A 9 -10.37 -5.31 -7.04
N VAL A 10 -10.74 -5.42 -5.75
CA VAL A 10 -10.29 -4.48 -4.71
C VAL A 10 -8.79 -4.61 -4.50
N GLY A 11 -8.28 -5.84 -4.32
CA GLY A 11 -6.87 -6.08 -4.00
C GLY A 11 -6.49 -5.66 -2.58
N GLY A 12 -5.20 -5.44 -2.36
CA GLY A 12 -4.63 -5.06 -1.07
C GLY A 12 -4.24 -6.26 -0.19
N ILE A 13 -3.60 -5.97 0.94
CA ILE A 13 -2.88 -6.96 1.74
C ILE A 13 -3.58 -7.23 3.07
N ALA A 14 -3.83 -8.50 3.35
CA ALA A 14 -4.22 -8.98 4.67
C ALA A 14 -3.02 -9.02 5.63
N ARG A 15 -3.27 -8.91 6.95
CA ARG A 15 -2.22 -8.97 7.97
C ARG A 15 -1.51 -10.32 8.01
N TYR A 16 -2.29 -11.40 7.97
CA TYR A 16 -1.84 -12.79 7.96
C TYR A 16 -2.97 -13.68 7.40
N GLU A 17 -2.65 -14.94 7.08
CA GLU A 17 -3.63 -15.89 6.54
C GLU A 17 -4.67 -16.30 7.60
N ASN A 18 -5.92 -16.43 7.16
CA ASN A 18 -7.08 -16.71 8.00
C ASN A 18 -7.23 -15.72 9.17
N ASP A 19 -6.99 -14.43 8.89
CA ASP A 19 -7.25 -13.36 9.86
C ASP A 19 -8.75 -13.28 10.15
N ARG A 20 -9.13 -13.73 11.35
CA ARG A 20 -10.53 -13.82 11.80
C ARG A 20 -11.12 -12.49 12.24
N TYR A 21 -10.30 -11.45 12.40
CA TYR A 21 -10.80 -10.18 12.88
C TYR A 21 -11.59 -9.46 11.78
N GLN A 22 -12.89 -9.24 12.02
CA GLN A 22 -13.83 -8.68 11.04
C GLN A 22 -13.91 -9.49 9.73
N GLN A 23 -13.54 -10.77 9.76
CA GLN A 23 -13.42 -11.61 8.56
C GLN A 23 -14.72 -11.65 7.74
N VAL A 24 -14.62 -11.24 6.47
CA VAL A 24 -15.75 -11.17 5.55
C VAL A 24 -15.94 -12.46 4.75
N SER A 25 -14.86 -13.20 4.47
CA SER A 25 -14.90 -14.38 3.60
C SER A 25 -14.21 -15.58 4.26
N GLN A 26 -14.77 -16.77 4.00
CA GLN A 26 -14.15 -18.07 4.34
C GLN A 26 -13.36 -18.66 3.17
N ASP A 27 -13.33 -17.99 2.02
CA ASP A 27 -12.48 -18.37 0.88
C ASP A 27 -11.04 -17.92 1.13
N ILE A 28 -10.36 -18.59 2.08
CA ILE A 28 -9.02 -18.21 2.55
C ILE A 28 -7.97 -18.27 1.43
N ALA A 29 -8.19 -19.12 0.42
CA ALA A 29 -7.29 -19.28 -0.73
C ALA A 29 -7.22 -18.02 -1.62
N ASN A 30 -8.29 -17.24 -1.67
CA ASN A 30 -8.37 -16.00 -2.45
C ASN A 30 -8.40 -14.75 -1.56
N ILE A 31 -8.95 -14.86 -0.35
CA ILE A 31 -9.12 -13.77 0.60
C ILE A 31 -8.57 -14.24 1.95
N PRO A 32 -7.24 -14.13 2.15
CA PRO A 32 -6.58 -14.58 3.37
C PRO A 32 -7.03 -13.78 4.62
N GLY A 33 -7.59 -12.60 4.43
CA GLY A 33 -8.17 -11.71 5.43
C GLY A 33 -8.65 -10.44 4.72
N ASN A 34 -9.22 -9.48 5.44
CA ASN A 34 -9.55 -8.19 4.83
C ASN A 34 -8.26 -7.42 4.49
N PRO A 35 -8.24 -6.61 3.43
CA PRO A 35 -7.14 -5.69 3.17
C PRO A 35 -7.05 -4.58 4.23
N TRP A 36 -5.82 -4.33 4.70
CA TRP A 36 -5.49 -3.23 5.61
C TRP A 36 -4.73 -2.14 4.87
N PHE A 37 -5.08 -0.88 5.12
CA PHE A 37 -4.32 0.25 4.57
C PHE A 37 -2.85 0.18 5.00
N VAL A 38 -2.59 -0.01 6.30
CA VAL A 38 -1.22 -0.05 6.85
C VAL A 38 -0.38 -1.14 6.19
N CYS A 39 -0.86 -2.38 6.11
CA CYS A 39 -0.12 -3.47 5.50
C CYS A 39 0.10 -3.25 4.00
N THR A 40 -0.90 -2.71 3.32
CA THR A 40 -0.80 -2.40 1.90
C THR A 40 0.20 -1.27 1.65
N MET A 41 0.24 -0.24 2.51
CA MET A 41 1.23 0.84 2.43
C MET A 41 2.65 0.36 2.70
N TRP A 42 2.87 -0.58 3.63
CA TRP A 42 4.20 -1.18 3.81
C TRP A 42 4.73 -1.85 2.55
N ILE A 43 3.85 -2.41 1.71
CA ILE A 43 4.26 -2.94 0.41
C ILE A 43 4.65 -1.82 -0.56
N ALA A 44 3.94 -0.69 -0.58
CA ALA A 44 4.38 0.47 -1.36
C ALA A 44 5.75 0.97 -0.90
N GLN A 45 5.94 1.14 0.40
CA GLN A 45 7.21 1.58 0.99
C GLN A 45 8.36 0.62 0.66
N TYR A 46 8.10 -0.70 0.67
CA TYR A 46 9.08 -1.68 0.21
C TYR A 46 9.45 -1.51 -1.27
N HIS A 47 8.47 -1.31 -2.15
CA HIS A 47 8.74 -1.06 -3.58
C HIS A 47 9.53 0.25 -3.77
N ILE A 48 9.17 1.31 -3.05
CA ILE A 48 9.88 2.60 -3.06
C ILE A 48 11.33 2.40 -2.64
N ALA A 49 11.57 1.78 -1.48
CA ALA A 49 12.90 1.58 -0.93
C ALA A 49 13.82 0.78 -1.86
N ARG A 50 13.28 -0.17 -2.63
CA ARG A 50 14.04 -1.01 -3.55
C ARG A 50 14.24 -0.42 -4.94
N ALA A 51 13.48 0.60 -5.33
CA ALA A 51 13.51 1.16 -6.67
C ALA A 51 14.92 1.64 -7.05
N GLN A 52 15.42 1.19 -8.20
CA GLN A 52 16.70 1.62 -8.78
C GLN A 52 16.49 2.50 -10.02
N SER A 53 15.25 2.57 -10.50
CA SER A 53 14.82 3.39 -11.61
C SER A 53 13.41 3.94 -11.34
N VAL A 54 13.04 4.99 -12.07
CA VAL A 54 11.69 5.56 -11.98
C VAL A 54 10.61 4.55 -12.38
N ASP A 55 10.92 3.64 -13.30
CA ASP A 55 10.01 2.57 -13.69
C ASP A 55 9.74 1.58 -12.54
N ASP A 56 10.72 1.33 -11.67
CA ASP A 56 10.56 0.47 -10.49
C ASP A 56 9.60 1.06 -9.46
N LEU A 57 9.28 2.36 -9.54
CA LEU A 57 8.30 3.02 -8.66
C LEU A 57 6.85 2.73 -9.07
N LYS A 58 6.59 2.21 -10.28
CA LYS A 58 5.24 1.94 -10.78
C LYS A 58 4.38 1.10 -9.81
N PRO A 59 4.86 -0.01 -9.22
CA PRO A 59 4.06 -0.80 -8.29
C PRO A 59 3.66 -0.03 -7.02
N ALA A 60 4.56 0.81 -6.49
CA ALA A 60 4.24 1.66 -5.35
C ALA A 60 3.16 2.69 -5.71
N LEU A 61 3.26 3.32 -6.88
CA LEU A 61 2.24 4.26 -7.36
C LEU A 61 0.87 3.59 -7.50
N GLN A 62 0.81 2.36 -8.01
CA GLN A 62 -0.45 1.61 -8.11
C GLN A 62 -1.07 1.36 -6.73
N ILE A 63 -0.26 1.14 -5.70
CA ILE A 63 -0.73 0.99 -4.33
C ILE A 63 -1.22 2.33 -3.73
N LEU A 64 -0.54 3.44 -4.02
CA LEU A 64 -1.02 4.77 -3.60
C LEU A 64 -2.36 5.11 -4.26
N ILE A 65 -2.53 4.78 -5.55
CA ILE A 65 -3.81 4.91 -6.26
C ILE A 65 -4.87 3.98 -5.66
N TRP A 66 -4.49 2.75 -5.26
CA TRP A 66 -5.38 1.86 -4.52
C TRP A 66 -5.89 2.51 -3.23
N ALA A 67 -5.03 3.18 -2.47
CA ALA A 67 -5.44 3.85 -1.24
C ALA A 67 -6.44 4.99 -1.52
N GLN A 68 -6.19 5.78 -2.57
CA GLN A 68 -7.11 6.83 -3.02
C GLN A 68 -8.47 6.26 -3.45
N ARG A 69 -8.49 5.15 -4.19
CA ARG A 69 -9.73 4.47 -4.61
C ARG A 69 -10.53 3.93 -3.43
N CYS A 70 -9.84 3.45 -2.39
CA CYS A 70 -10.47 2.86 -1.21
C CYS A 70 -10.85 3.87 -0.13
N ALA A 71 -10.44 5.13 -0.27
CA ALA A 71 -10.83 6.19 0.64
C ALA A 71 -12.34 6.45 0.57
N LEU A 72 -12.93 6.87 1.68
CA LEU A 72 -14.29 7.41 1.67
C LEU A 72 -14.38 8.67 0.80
N PRO A 73 -15.58 9.09 0.34
CA PRO A 73 -15.73 10.33 -0.43
C PRO A 73 -15.17 11.58 0.26
N SER A 74 -15.08 11.57 1.59
CA SER A 74 -14.46 12.62 2.41
C SER A 74 -12.92 12.58 2.45
N GLY A 75 -12.29 11.55 1.88
CA GLY A 75 -10.85 11.27 2.00
C GLY A 75 -10.45 10.50 3.27
N VAL A 76 -11.42 10.12 4.11
CA VAL A 76 -11.15 9.36 5.34
C VAL A 76 -10.74 7.92 5.02
N LEU A 77 -9.73 7.42 5.72
CA LEU A 77 -9.23 6.05 5.63
C LEU A 77 -9.61 5.26 6.89
N ALA A 78 -10.25 4.12 6.67
CA ALA A 78 -10.56 3.16 7.72
C ALA A 78 -9.32 2.32 8.08
N GLU A 79 -9.45 1.47 9.10
CA GLU A 79 -8.47 0.44 9.40
C GLU A 79 -8.40 -0.62 8.28
N GLN A 80 -9.57 -1.08 7.84
CA GLN A 80 -9.73 -2.16 6.87
C GLN A 80 -10.71 -1.75 5.77
N VAL A 81 -10.67 -2.47 4.66
CA VAL A 81 -11.67 -2.33 3.60
C VAL A 81 -12.29 -3.68 3.28
N HIS A 82 -13.54 -3.65 2.85
CA HIS A 82 -14.25 -4.85 2.43
C HIS A 82 -13.62 -5.41 1.15
N PRO A 83 -13.21 -6.69 1.12
CA PRO A 83 -12.40 -7.26 0.03
C PRO A 83 -13.12 -7.30 -1.32
N TYR A 84 -14.44 -7.12 -1.36
CA TYR A 84 -15.20 -7.12 -2.62
C TYR A 84 -15.73 -5.75 -3.05
N SER A 85 -15.72 -4.73 -2.17
CA SER A 85 -16.43 -3.47 -2.44
C SER A 85 -15.69 -2.21 -2.03
N CYS A 86 -14.52 -2.31 -1.41
CA CYS A 86 -13.80 -1.19 -0.78
C CYS A 86 -14.56 -0.49 0.37
N ALA A 87 -15.75 -0.96 0.77
CA ALA A 87 -16.50 -0.36 1.87
C ALA A 87 -15.65 -0.36 3.15
N PRO A 88 -15.67 0.70 3.97
CA PRO A 88 -14.85 0.75 5.18
C PRO A 88 -15.29 -0.35 6.15
N LEU A 89 -14.33 -0.98 6.81
CA LEU A 89 -14.56 -1.93 7.89
C LEU A 89 -13.72 -1.53 9.11
N SER A 90 -14.24 -1.82 10.30
CA SER A 90 -13.63 -1.46 11.59
C SER A 90 -13.53 0.07 11.77
N VAL A 91 -12.56 0.53 12.58
CA VAL A 91 -12.40 1.94 12.98
C VAL A 91 -12.19 2.84 11.76
N SER A 92 -12.90 3.97 11.72
CA SER A 92 -12.80 5.01 10.69
C SER A 92 -13.12 6.39 11.30
N PRO A 93 -12.17 7.36 11.31
CA PRO A 93 -10.82 7.28 10.77
C PRO A 93 -9.90 6.43 11.63
N LEU A 94 -8.95 5.72 11.01
CA LEU A 94 -7.77 5.22 11.72
C LEU A 94 -6.57 6.13 11.45
N THR A 95 -6.07 6.80 12.50
CA THR A 95 -4.91 7.70 12.42
C THR A 95 -3.69 7.03 11.80
N TRP A 96 -3.46 5.74 12.09
CA TRP A 96 -2.32 5.00 11.53
C TRP A 96 -2.48 4.76 10.02
N SER A 97 -3.68 4.43 9.53
CA SER A 97 -3.93 4.34 8.08
C SER A 97 -3.55 5.63 7.38
N HIS A 98 -4.02 6.78 7.90
CA HIS A 98 -3.67 8.10 7.39
C HIS A 98 -2.17 8.37 7.43
N ALA A 99 -1.51 8.15 8.57
CA ALA A 99 -0.08 8.36 8.70
C ALA A 99 0.71 7.50 7.70
N SER A 100 0.33 6.23 7.52
CA SER A 100 1.03 5.32 6.61
C SER A 100 0.97 5.76 5.15
N VAL A 101 -0.17 6.31 4.70
CA VAL A 101 -0.32 6.87 3.34
C VAL A 101 0.53 8.12 3.18
N VAL A 102 0.50 9.05 4.15
CA VAL A 102 1.31 10.28 4.09
C VAL A 102 2.80 9.96 4.04
N ILE A 103 3.26 9.04 4.90
CA ILE A 103 4.66 8.58 4.89
C ILE A 103 5.03 7.98 3.53
N ALA A 104 4.23 7.06 3.00
CA ALA A 104 4.51 6.44 1.71
C ALA A 104 4.54 7.44 0.54
N ILE A 105 3.69 8.48 0.57
CA ILE A 105 3.71 9.56 -0.42
C ILE A 105 5.02 10.36 -0.32
N HIS A 106 5.44 10.75 0.88
CA HIS A 106 6.70 11.47 1.08
C HIS A 106 7.89 10.65 0.59
N GLU A 107 7.98 9.38 1.01
CA GLU A 107 9.05 8.47 0.56
C GLU A 107 9.04 8.29 -0.96
N TYR A 108 7.87 8.19 -1.59
CA TYR A 108 7.75 8.09 -3.05
C TYR A 108 8.30 9.32 -3.75
N ILE A 109 7.92 10.53 -3.29
CA ILE A 109 8.35 11.79 -3.88
C ILE A 109 9.86 11.97 -3.74
N ASP A 110 10.40 11.70 -2.55
CA ASP A 110 11.83 11.80 -2.27
C ASP A 110 12.62 10.82 -3.17
N LYS A 111 12.15 9.57 -3.27
CA LYS A 111 12.79 8.56 -4.12
C LYS A 111 12.70 8.91 -5.60
N TYR A 112 11.58 9.45 -6.06
CA TYR A 112 11.40 9.89 -7.44
C TYR A 112 12.40 10.99 -7.80
N HIS A 113 12.59 11.99 -6.92
CA HIS A 113 13.59 13.04 -7.13
C HIS A 113 15.02 12.51 -7.08
N GLU A 114 15.34 11.60 -6.16
CA GLU A 114 16.65 10.91 -6.10
C GLU A 114 16.98 10.23 -7.42
N LEU A 115 16.02 9.51 -8.01
CA LEU A 115 16.21 8.73 -9.24
C LEU A 115 16.20 9.58 -10.53
N GLN A 116 15.64 10.79 -10.48
CA GLN A 116 15.64 11.76 -11.58
C GLN A 116 16.87 12.68 -11.56
N ALA A 117 17.54 12.81 -10.41
CA ALA A 117 18.74 13.62 -10.30
C ALA A 117 19.83 13.07 -11.25
N PRO A 118 20.52 13.94 -12.02
CA PRO A 118 21.64 13.50 -12.84
C PRO A 118 22.65 12.77 -11.94
N LEU A 119 23.13 11.60 -12.37
CA LEU A 119 24.24 10.90 -11.75
C LEU A 119 25.42 11.88 -11.67
N HIS A 120 25.60 12.54 -10.52
CA HIS A 120 26.85 13.22 -10.25
C HIS A 120 27.88 12.11 -10.15
N HIS A 121 28.66 11.91 -11.21
CA HIS A 121 29.87 11.14 -11.16
C HIS A 121 30.68 11.68 -9.97
N ARG A 122 30.69 10.95 -8.85
CA ARG A 122 31.77 11.04 -7.87
C ARG A 122 33.01 10.57 -8.60
N GLY A 123 33.63 11.48 -9.35
CA GLY A 123 34.99 11.31 -9.83
C GLY A 123 35.84 10.94 -8.62
N LYS A 124 36.48 9.78 -8.71
CA LYS A 124 37.53 9.38 -7.77
C LYS A 124 38.58 10.50 -7.79
N GLY A 125 38.65 11.26 -6.71
CA GLY A 125 39.82 12.10 -6.44
C GLY A 125 41.01 11.16 -6.23
N MET A 126 41.97 11.26 -7.13
CA MET A 126 43.33 10.76 -6.99
C MET A 126 44.18 11.83 -6.32
#